data_AF-A0A0B1TM12-F1
#
_entry.id   AF-A0A0B1TM12-F1
#
_cell.length_a   1.000
_cell.length_b   1.000
_cell.length_c   1.000
_cell.angle_alpha   90.00
_cell.angle_beta   90.00
_cell.angle_gamma   90.00
#
_symmetry.space_group_name_H-M   'P 1'
#
loop_
_entity.id
_entity.type
_entity.pdbx_description
1 polymer ?
#
loop_
_entity_poly.entity_id
_entity_poly.type
_entity_poly.pdbx_seq_one_letter_code
_entity_poly.pdbx_strand_id
1 'polypeptide(L)'
;MSTLIILGLLAIICSATVIPPARSSVAECLMCEIAVRVAAPDLGKDTQEIEKDFDKECKKELKLPFADKKCENYVNEHLDPIIKELESGTAPKDVCVKLHGC
;
A
#
# COMPACT_ATOMS: atom_id res chain seq x y z
N MET A 1 -41.02 -37.21 2.31
CA MET A 1 -40.21 -36.21 3.05
C MET A 1 -38.83 -36.03 2.40
N SER A 2 -38.76 -35.90 1.08
CA SER A 2 -37.46 -35.76 0.36
C SER A 2 -37.47 -34.70 -0.74
N THR A 3 -38.64 -34.09 -1.00
CA THR A 3 -38.82 -33.06 -2.02
C THR A 3 -38.75 -31.63 -1.48
N LEU A 4 -38.74 -31.44 -0.15
CA LEU A 4 -38.70 -30.12 0.49
C LEU A 4 -37.28 -29.62 0.83
N ILE A 5 -36.25 -30.47 0.72
CA ILE A 5 -34.87 -30.13 1.10
C ILE A 5 -34.08 -29.53 -0.10
N ILE A 6 -34.57 -29.70 -1.33
CA ILE A 6 -33.82 -29.33 -2.54
C ILE A 6 -33.97 -27.83 -2.89
N LEU A 7 -34.93 -27.11 -2.31
CA LEU A 7 -35.11 -25.67 -2.58
C LEU A 7 -34.17 -24.74 -1.78
N GLY A 8 -33.38 -25.26 -0.84
CA GLY A 8 -32.50 -24.45 0.02
C GLY A 8 -31.08 -24.21 -0.49
N LEU A 9 -30.63 -24.93 -1.52
CA LEU A 9 -29.20 -24.98 -1.91
C LEU A 9 -28.82 -24.17 -3.15
N LEU A 10 -29.74 -23.43 -3.77
CA LEU A 10 -29.47 -22.63 -4.97
C LEU A 10 -29.24 -21.13 -4.73
N ALA A 11 -29.12 -20.69 -3.47
CA ALA A 11 -28.84 -19.28 -3.14
C ALA A 11 -27.35 -18.96 -2.87
N ILE A 12 -26.41 -19.81 -3.30
CA ILE A 12 -24.96 -19.65 -3.01
C ILE A 12 -24.18 -19.05 -4.19
N ILE A 13 -24.79 -18.85 -5.36
CA ILE A 13 -24.05 -18.43 -6.56
C ILE A 13 -24.52 -17.02 -6.94
N CYS A 14 -23.57 -16.06 -6.94
CA CYS A 14 -23.65 -14.68 -7.46
C CYS A 14 -23.51 -13.52 -6.45
N SER A 15 -22.89 -13.73 -5.29
CA SER A 15 -22.17 -12.65 -4.60
C SER A 15 -20.67 -12.78 -4.83
N ALA A 16 -20.27 -12.84 -6.11
CA ALA A 16 -18.99 -12.27 -6.49
C ALA A 16 -19.13 -10.75 -6.38
N THR A 17 -19.20 -10.24 -5.15
CA THR A 17 -18.90 -8.84 -4.90
C THR A 17 -17.45 -8.70 -5.30
N VAL A 18 -17.21 -8.28 -6.54
CA VAL A 18 -15.95 -7.68 -6.95
C VAL A 18 -15.79 -6.54 -5.95
N ILE A 19 -15.01 -6.77 -4.89
CA ILE A 19 -14.68 -5.72 -3.93
C ILE A 19 -13.90 -4.72 -4.79
N PRO A 20 -14.47 -3.52 -5.05
CA PRO A 20 -13.73 -2.52 -5.81
C PRO A 20 -12.41 -2.27 -5.08
N PRO A 21 -11.30 -2.02 -5.79
CA PRO A 21 -10.05 -1.67 -5.13
C PRO A 21 -10.34 -0.57 -4.12
N ALA A 22 -9.90 -0.78 -2.88
CA ALA A 22 -10.13 0.17 -1.81
C ALA A 22 -9.70 1.55 -2.31
N ARG A 23 -10.63 2.52 -2.26
CA ARG A 23 -10.31 3.88 -2.68
C ARG A 23 -9.25 4.39 -1.70
N SER A 24 -8.02 4.51 -2.16
CA SER A 24 -6.91 5.02 -1.35
C SER A 24 -7.24 6.41 -0.82
N SER A 25 -6.83 6.67 0.41
CA SER A 25 -7.02 7.98 1.00
C SER A 25 -5.99 8.97 0.46
N VAL A 26 -6.29 10.28 0.49
CA VAL A 26 -5.31 11.33 0.15
C VAL A 26 -4.04 11.21 1.00
N ALA A 27 -4.20 10.79 2.26
CA ALA A 27 -3.08 10.58 3.16
C ALA A 27 -2.23 9.37 2.75
N GLU A 28 -2.85 8.30 2.27
CA GLU A 28 -2.15 7.09 1.81
C GLU A 28 -1.37 7.34 0.52
N CYS A 29 -1.98 8.07 -0.42
CA CYS A 29 -1.33 8.47 -1.66
C CYS A 29 -0.11 9.37 -1.38
N LEU A 30 -0.26 10.36 -0.48
CA LEU A 30 0.86 11.21 -0.05
C LEU A 30 2.01 10.39 0.57
N MET A 31 1.70 9.43 1.45
CA MET A 31 2.72 8.60 2.09
C MET A 31 3.46 7.73 1.08
N CYS A 32 2.74 7.19 0.09
CA CYS A 32 3.36 6.44 -0.99
C CYS A 32 4.27 7.33 -1.86
N GLU A 33 3.83 8.54 -2.21
CA GLU A 33 4.65 9.46 -2.99
C GLU A 33 5.92 9.89 -2.26
N ILE A 34 5.86 10.09 -0.94
CA ILE A 34 7.05 10.34 -0.10
C ILE A 34 7.98 9.13 -0.15
N ALA A 35 7.46 7.92 0.04
CA ALA A 35 8.23 6.68 -0.02
C ALA A 35 8.92 6.49 -1.37
N VAL A 36 8.20 6.68 -2.47
CA VAL A 36 8.77 6.60 -3.83
C VAL A 36 9.86 7.65 -4.03
N ARG A 37 9.63 8.90 -3.59
CA ARG A 37 10.58 10.00 -3.75
C ARG A 37 11.90 9.73 -3.02
N VAL A 38 11.82 9.10 -1.85
CA VAL A 38 13.00 8.72 -1.07
C VAL A 38 13.67 7.48 -1.65
N ALA A 39 12.91 6.44 -1.98
CA ALA A 39 13.48 5.16 -2.42
C ALA A 39 14.07 5.20 -3.84
N ALA A 40 13.47 5.93 -4.77
CA ALA A 40 13.88 5.95 -6.18
C ALA A 40 15.35 6.39 -6.43
N PRO A 41 15.89 7.45 -5.79
CA PRO A 41 17.31 7.81 -5.95
C PRO A 41 18.27 6.85 -5.23
N ASP A 42 17.78 6.08 -4.26
CA ASP A 42 18.58 5.24 -3.37
C ASP A 42 18.52 3.74 -3.72
N LEU A 43 17.97 3.39 -4.89
CA LEU A 43 17.95 2.01 -5.39
C LEU A 43 19.38 1.45 -5.47
N GLY A 44 19.57 0.26 -4.89
CA GLY A 44 20.87 -0.41 -4.77
C GLY A 44 21.66 -0.07 -3.51
N LYS A 45 21.17 0.83 -2.66
CA LYS A 45 21.64 0.97 -1.28
C LYS A 45 21.04 -0.11 -0.37
N ASP A 46 21.52 -0.17 0.86
CA ASP A 46 20.95 -1.04 1.88
C ASP A 46 19.51 -0.63 2.21
N THR A 47 18.60 -1.60 2.27
CA THR A 47 17.18 -1.34 2.56
C THR A 47 16.99 -0.60 3.88
N GLN A 48 17.79 -0.88 4.93
CA GLN A 48 17.67 -0.17 6.21
C GLN A 48 18.08 1.30 6.10
N GLU A 49 18.91 1.68 5.12
CA GLU A 49 19.22 3.09 4.85
C GLU A 49 17.99 3.79 4.28
N ILE A 50 17.32 3.17 3.30
CA ILE A 50 16.09 3.69 2.69
C ILE A 50 14.97 3.79 3.72
N GLU A 51 14.81 2.80 4.60
CA GLU A 51 13.84 2.83 5.70
C GLU A 51 14.05 4.02 6.63
N LYS A 52 15.31 4.27 7.03
CA LYS A 52 15.66 5.40 7.90
C LYS A 52 15.44 6.75 7.23
N ASP A 53 15.79 6.86 5.96
CA ASP A 53 15.61 8.10 5.20
C ASP A 53 14.14 8.39 4.98
N PHE A 54 13.34 7.36 4.71
CA PHE A 54 11.88 7.51 4.61
C PHE A 54 11.28 7.94 5.95
N ASP A 55 11.61 7.24 7.04
CA ASP A 55 11.08 7.55 8.37
C ASP A 55 11.39 9.01 8.77
N LYS A 56 12.62 9.46 8.52
CA LYS A 56 13.06 10.84 8.75
C LYS A 56 12.28 11.86 7.93
N GLU A 57 12.13 11.64 6.62
CA GLU A 57 11.43 12.60 5.75
C GLU A 57 9.92 12.58 6.03
N CYS A 58 9.34 11.41 6.28
CA CYS A 58 7.95 11.24 6.68
C CYS A 58 7.62 12.02 7.96
N LYS A 59 8.45 11.89 9.01
CA LYS A 59 8.27 12.62 10.29
C LYS A 59 8.33 14.14 10.08
N LYS A 60 9.23 14.59 9.20
CA LYS A 60 9.41 16.01 8.85
C LYS A 60 8.25 16.58 8.03
N GLU A 61 7.69 15.81 7.09
CA GLU A 61 6.60 16.26 6.23
C GLU A 61 5.24 16.23 6.94
N LEU A 62 4.92 15.17 7.69
CA LEU A 62 3.59 15.04 8.30
C LEU A 62 3.30 16.09 9.36
N LYS A 63 4.27 16.48 10.21
CA LYS A 63 4.09 17.47 11.31
C LYS A 63 2.80 17.25 12.13
N LEU A 64 2.39 16.00 12.30
CA LEU A 64 1.17 15.61 13.01
C LEU A 64 1.51 14.95 14.36
N PRO A 65 0.61 15.02 15.35
CA PRO A 65 0.72 14.17 16.52
C PRO A 65 0.75 12.70 16.07
N PHE A 66 1.64 11.91 16.67
CA PHE A 66 1.87 10.50 16.31
C PHE A 66 2.45 10.27 14.89
N ALA A 67 3.05 11.29 14.27
CA ALA A 67 3.77 11.12 13.00
C ALA A 67 4.82 9.99 13.11
N ASP A 68 5.54 9.92 14.24
CA ASP A 68 6.59 8.91 14.43
C ASP A 68 6.06 7.49 14.25
N LYS A 69 5.03 7.12 15.01
CA LYS A 69 4.41 5.80 14.92
C LYS A 69 3.79 5.54 13.55
N LYS A 70 3.24 6.58 12.91
CA LYS A 70 2.64 6.44 11.58
C LYS A 70 3.69 6.15 10.50
N CYS A 71 4.83 6.82 10.56
CA CYS A 71 5.96 6.59 9.65
C CYS A 71 6.57 5.21 9.86
N GLU A 72 6.80 4.82 11.11
CA GLU A 72 7.33 3.50 11.46
C GLU A 72 6.39 2.37 11.01
N ASN A 73 5.08 2.50 11.21
CA ASN A 73 4.11 1.53 10.71
C ASN A 73 4.15 1.46 9.17
N TYR A 74 4.26 2.61 8.49
CA TYR A 74 4.30 2.65 7.04
C TYR A 74 5.55 1.98 6.47
N VAL A 75 6.71 2.15 7.11
CA VAL A 75 7.95 1.41 6.79
C VAL A 75 7.68 -0.09 6.77
N ASN A 76 7.14 -0.60 7.87
CA ASN A 76 6.95 -2.03 8.08
C ASN A 76 5.89 -2.64 7.15
N GLU A 77 4.86 -1.88 6.79
CA GLU A 77 3.70 -2.39 6.05
C GLU A 77 3.80 -2.18 4.53
N HIS A 78 4.48 -1.11 4.08
CA HIS A 78 4.34 -0.63 2.70
C HIS A 78 5.63 -0.28 1.97
N LEU A 79 6.75 -0.06 2.66
CA LEU A 79 7.97 0.42 1.99
C LEU A 79 8.64 -0.68 1.14
N ASP A 80 8.65 -1.92 1.62
CA ASP A 80 9.21 -3.08 0.90
C ASP A 80 8.58 -3.30 -0.49
N PRO A 81 7.24 -3.35 -0.63
CA PRO A 81 6.58 -3.43 -1.94
C PRO A 81 6.93 -2.27 -2.87
N ILE A 82 7.09 -1.05 -2.35
CA ILE A 82 7.44 0.15 -3.11
C ILE A 82 8.86 0.01 -3.70
N ILE A 83 9.81 -0.41 -2.87
CA ILE A 83 11.21 -0.64 -3.31
C ILE A 83 11.24 -1.72 -4.38
N LYS A 84 10.55 -2.85 -4.19
CA LYS A 84 10.51 -3.95 -5.17
C LYS A 84 9.92 -3.52 -6.50
N GLU A 85 8.88 -2.68 -6.50
CA GLU A 85 8.31 -2.15 -7.72
C GLU A 85 9.31 -1.26 -8.48
N LEU A 86 10.02 -0.39 -7.78
CA LEU A 86 11.08 0.44 -8.36
C LEU A 86 12.24 -0.40 -8.91
N GLU A 87 12.69 -1.42 -8.18
CA GLU A 87 13.72 -2.37 -8.61
C GLU A 87 13.29 -3.19 -9.84
N SER A 88 11.99 -3.48 -9.96
CA SER A 88 11.42 -4.16 -11.13
C SER A 88 11.32 -3.27 -12.39
N GLY A 89 11.69 -1.99 -12.27
CA GLY A 89 11.68 -1.02 -13.37
C GLY A 89 10.37 -0.27 -13.54
N THR A 90 9.43 -0.38 -12.58
CA THR A 90 8.24 0.48 -12.60
C THR A 90 8.66 1.94 -12.43
N ALA A 91 8.17 2.81 -13.32
CA ALA A 91 8.51 4.23 -13.26
C ALA A 91 8.00 4.83 -11.94
N PRO A 92 8.78 5.69 -11.24
CA PRO A 92 8.40 6.22 -9.92
C PRO A 92 6.97 6.79 -9.85
N LYS A 93 6.57 7.56 -10.86
CA LYS A 93 5.22 8.15 -10.97
C LYS A 93 4.06 7.13 -11.03
N ASP A 94 4.35 5.89 -11.42
CA ASP A 94 3.35 4.84 -11.65
C ASP A 94 3.28 3.85 -10.47
N VAL A 95 4.27 3.86 -9.57
CA VAL A 95 4.37 2.91 -8.45
C VAL A 95 3.15 3.00 -7.52
N CYS A 96 2.78 4.20 -7.10
CA CYS A 96 1.67 4.35 -6.15
C CYS A 96 0.32 3.96 -6.74
N VAL A 97 0.11 4.22 -8.04
CA VAL A 97 -1.09 3.78 -8.76
C VAL A 97 -1.13 2.26 -8.90
N LYS A 98 0.03 1.66 -9.22
CA LYS A 98 0.15 0.21 -9.39
C LYS A 98 -0.05 -0.55 -8.07
N LEU A 99 0.42 0.02 -6.96
CA LEU A 99 0.25 -0.54 -5.61
C LEU A 99 -1.08 -0.16 -4.95
N HIS A 100 -1.97 0.54 -5.66
CA HIS A 100 -3.25 1.03 -5.14
C HIS A 100 -3.11 1.95 -3.92
N GLY A 101 -1.94 2.58 -3.74
CA GLY A 101 -1.73 3.67 -2.78
C GLY A 101 -2.27 5.01 -3.31
N CYS A 102 -2.41 5.10 -4.63
CA CYS A 102 -3.17 6.07 -5.43
C CYS A 102 -3.93 5.24 -6.51
#